data_AF-A0A947S8D9-F1
#
_entry.id   AF-A0A947S8D9-F1
#
_cell.length_a   1.000
_cell.length_b   1.000
_cell.length_c   1.000
_cell.angle_alpha   90.00
_cell.angle_beta   90.00
_cell.angle_gamma   90.00
#
_symmetry.space_group_name_H-M   'P 1'
#
loop_
_entity.id
_entity.type
_entity.pdbx_description
1 polymer ?
#
loop_
_entity_poly.entity_id
_entity_poly.type
_entity_poly.pdbx_seq_one_letter_code
_entity_poly.pdbx_strand_id
1 'polypeptide(L)' 'MGLKGGSHFHLGCIYRELGEEDKAKQHFEECLRLIPNHKKAKEYLEILTNEL' A
#
# COMPACT_ATOMS: atom_id res chain seq x y z
N MET A 1 -17.93 -5.03 -5.08
CA MET A 1 -16.97 -4.93 -3.95
C MET A 1 -15.51 -4.72 -4.36
N GLY A 2 -15.17 -4.46 -5.65
CA GLY A 2 -13.77 -4.42 -6.12
C GLY A 2 -13.03 -3.07 -6.09
N LEU A 3 -13.69 -1.95 -5.76
CA LEU A 3 -13.07 -0.62 -5.87
C LEU A 3 -12.22 -0.22 -4.64
N LYS A 4 -12.60 -0.69 -3.44
CA LYS A 4 -12.02 -0.22 -2.19
C LYS A 4 -10.52 -0.56 -2.07
N GLY A 5 -10.12 -1.77 -2.45
CA GLY A 5 -8.71 -2.19 -2.38
C GLY A 5 -7.81 -1.40 -3.34
N GLY A 6 -8.29 -1.09 -4.55
CA GLY A 6 -7.55 -0.27 -5.51
C GLY A 6 -7.39 1.20 -5.05
N SER A 7 -8.39 1.76 -4.36
CA SER A 7 -8.26 3.10 -3.76
C SER A 7 -7.20 3.15 -2.67
N HIS A 8 -7.10 2.12 -1.84
CA HIS A 8 -6.04 2.01 -0.84
C HIS A 8 -4.64 1.93 -1.48
N PHE A 9 -4.48 1.21 -2.59
CA PHE A 9 -3.21 1.22 -3.34
C PHE A 9 -2.82 2.63 -3.81
N HIS A 10 -3.75 3.38 -4.43
CA HIS A 10 -3.47 4.74 -4.89
C HIS A 10 -3.14 5.70 -3.73
N LEU A 11 -3.88 5.61 -2.61
CA LEU A 11 -3.56 6.39 -1.41
C LEU A 11 -2.16 6.06 -0.89
N GLY A 12 -1.79 4.77 -0.83
CA GLY A 12 -0.46 4.35 -0.44
C GLY A 12 0.64 4.96 -1.31
N CYS A 13 0.45 4.99 -2.63
CA CYS A 13 1.38 5.64 -3.55
C CYS A 13 1.49 7.15 -3.30
N ILE A 14 0.37 7.85 -3.09
CA ILE A 14 0.35 9.29 -2.79
C ILE A 14 1.11 9.58 -1.49
N TYR A 15 0.84 8.84 -0.42
CA TYR A 15 1.57 9.04 0.84
C TYR A 15 3.06 8.73 0.72
N ARG A 16 3.45 7.72 -0.08
CA ARG A 16 4.85 7.45 -0.35
C ARG A 16 5.53 8.62 -1.08
N GLU A 17 4.86 9.22 -2.06
CA GLU A 17 5.37 10.43 -2.76
C GLU A 17 5.48 11.65 -1.84
N LEU A 18 4.65 11.71 -0.79
CA LEU A 18 4.71 12.73 0.26
C LEU A 18 5.79 12.46 1.33
N GLY A 19 6.50 11.33 1.26
CA GLY A 19 7.46 10.91 2.29
C GLY A 19 6.80 10.42 3.59
N GLU A 20 5.49 10.19 3.57
CA GLU A 20 4.69 9.74 4.71
C GLU A 20 4.60 8.22 4.72
N GLU A 21 5.75 7.56 4.95
CA GLU A 21 5.92 6.12 4.79
C GLU A 21 5.00 5.28 5.67
N ASP A 22 4.75 5.70 6.92
CA ASP A 22 3.84 5.00 7.84
C ASP A 22 2.42 4.94 7.30
N LYS A 23 1.92 6.05 6.74
CA LYS A 23 0.59 6.11 6.11
C LYS A 23 0.57 5.29 4.83
N ALA A 24 1.66 5.30 4.07
CA ALA A 24 1.80 4.48 2.87
C ALA A 24 1.68 2.99 3.21
N LYS A 25 2.41 2.51 4.23
CA LYS A 25 2.37 1.14 4.75
C LYS A 25 0.95 0.73 5.12
N GLN A 26 0.26 1.53 5.95
CA GLN A 26 -1.12 1.26 6.37
C GLN A 26 -2.08 1.06 5.19
N HIS A 27 -1.93 1.87 4.14
CA HIS A 27 -2.78 1.76 2.96
C HIS A 27 -2.42 0.57 2.07
N PHE A 28 -1.15 0.20 1.96
CA PHE A 28 -0.77 -1.03 1.26
C PHE A 28 -1.23 -2.29 1.99
N GLU A 29 -1.17 -2.31 3.33
CA GLU A 29 -1.73 -3.39 4.15
C GLU A 29 -3.24 -3.53 3.96
N GLU A 30 -3.99 -2.43 3.98
CA GLU A 30 -5.44 -2.46 3.76
C GLU A 30 -5.79 -2.88 2.32
N CYS A 31 -4.96 -2.49 1.34
CA CYS A 31 -5.07 -2.99 -0.03
C CYS A 31 -4.93 -4.52 -0.07
N LEU A 32 -3.92 -5.07 0.59
CA LEU A 32 -3.68 -6.52 0.64
C LEU A 32 -4.75 -7.26 1.47
N ARG A 33 -5.32 -6.63 2.50
CA ARG A 33 -6.44 -7.20 3.26
C ARG A 33 -7.69 -7.39 2.39
N LEU A 34 -7.93 -6.47 1.46
CA LEU A 34 -9.08 -6.52 0.54
C LEU A 34 -8.78 -7.30 -0.75
N ILE A 35 -7.52 -7.25 -1.21
CA ILE A 35 -7.03 -7.88 -2.43
C ILE A 35 -5.71 -8.60 -2.09
N PRO A 36 -5.76 -9.81 -1.50
CA PRO A 36 -4.56 -10.53 -1.04
C PRO A 36 -3.50 -10.78 -2.12
N ASN A 37 -3.93 -10.86 -3.38
CA ASN A 37 -3.05 -11.12 -4.52
C ASN A 37 -2.56 -9.84 -5.24
N HIS A 38 -2.67 -8.67 -4.60
CA HIS A 38 -2.25 -7.40 -5.20
C HIS A 38 -0.72 -7.23 -5.20
N LYS A 39 -0.06 -7.78 -6.23
CA LYS A 39 1.41 -7.85 -6.36
C LYS A 39 2.13 -6.53 -6.05
N LYS A 40 1.70 -5.42 -6.67
CA LYS A 40 2.32 -4.10 -6.47
C LYS A 40 2.20 -3.58 -5.04
N ALA A 41 1.12 -3.90 -4.33
CA ALA A 41 0.95 -3.44 -2.95
C ALA A 41 1.91 -4.20 -2.03
N LYS A 42 2.11 -5.49 -2.29
CA LYS A 42 3.10 -6.33 -1.60
C LYS A 42 4.52 -5.85 -1.85
N GLU A 43 4.88 -5.58 -3.11
CA GLU A 43 6.20 -5.05 -3.47
C GLU A 43 6.51 -3.72 -2.78
N TYR A 44 5.58 -2.75 -2.79
CA TYR A 44 5.79 -1.47 -2.11
C TYR A 44 5.83 -1.59 -0.60
N LEU A 45 5.04 -2.49 -0.01
CA LEU A 45 5.10 -2.74 1.43
C LEU A 45 6.45 -3.34 1.81
N GLU A 46 6.95 -4.32 1.04
CA GLU A 46 8.27 -4.91 1.26
C GLU A 46 9.37 -3.86 1.20
N ILE A 47 9.41 -3.01 0.16
CA ILE A 47 10.39 -1.92 0.03
C ILE A 47 10.38 -1.03 1.28
N LEU A 48 9.20 -0.54 1.69
CA LEU A 48 9.06 0.37 2.83
C LEU A 48 9.38 -0.28 4.18
N THR A 49 9.22 -1.60 4.30
CA THR A 49 9.57 -2.33 5.53
C THR A 49 11.05 -2.72 5.60
N ASN A 50 11.74 -2.76 4.47
CA ASN A 50 13.12 -3.23 4.35
C ASN A 50 14.15 -2.08 4.40
N GLU A 51 13.70 -0.84 4.66
CA GLU A 51 14.53 0.36 4.90
C GLU A 51 14.95 0.54 6.39
N LEU A 52 14.87 -0.53 7.20
CA LEU A 52 15.39 -0.59 8.58
C LEU A 52 16.71 -1.34 8.66
#